data_AF-A0A1J3EG70-F1
#
_entry.id   AF-A0A1J3EG70-F1
#
_cell.length_a   1.000
_cell.length_b   1.000
_cell.length_c   1.000
_cell.angle_alpha   90.00
_cell.angle_beta   90.00
_cell.angle_gamma   90.00
#
_symmetry.space_group_name_H-M   'P 1'
#
loop_
_entity.id
_entity.type
_entity.pdbx_description
1 polymer ?
#
loop_
_entity_poly.entity_id
_entity_poly.type
_entity_poly.pdbx_seq_one_letter_code
_entity_poly.pdbx_strand_id
1 'polypeptide(L)'
;GMVNRNMLGRKTKFAYLALAEPWPKVSGFAKVNLTTGEVKKHLYGDNRYGGEPLFLPGDENNEGGEDEGHILCFVHDEKTWKSELQIVNAVSLEVEATV
;
A
#
# COMPACT_ATOMS: atom_id res chain seq x y z
N GLY A 1 -6.17 -8.00 0.05
CA GLY A 1 -5.13 -7.69 -0.95
C GLY A 1 -5.80 -7.01 -2.12
N MET A 2 -5.19 -5.97 -2.66
CA MET A 2 -5.86 -5.02 -3.56
C MET A 2 -5.16 -4.91 -4.91
N VAL A 3 -5.91 -4.58 -5.95
CA VAL A 3 -5.42 -4.16 -7.27
C VAL A 3 -6.09 -2.85 -7.64
N ASN A 4 -5.67 -2.20 -8.72
CA ASN A 4 -6.34 -1.01 -9.21
C ASN A 4 -7.83 -1.31 -9.50
N ARG A 5 -8.73 -0.61 -8.79
CA ARG A 5 -10.18 -0.85 -8.85
C ARG A 5 -10.77 -0.57 -10.24
N ASN A 6 -10.15 0.30 -11.02
CA ASN A 6 -10.55 0.62 -12.39
C ASN A 6 -10.26 -0.54 -13.36
N MET A 7 -9.50 -1.55 -12.91
CA MET A 7 -9.10 -2.72 -13.70
C MET A 7 -9.69 -4.03 -13.16
N LEU A 8 -10.70 -3.97 -12.29
CA LEU A 8 -11.33 -5.19 -11.75
C LEU A 8 -11.91 -6.08 -12.85
N GLY A 9 -11.67 -7.40 -12.73
CA GLY A 9 -12.06 -8.38 -13.73
C GLY A 9 -11.19 -8.38 -15.00
N ARG A 10 -10.17 -7.52 -15.07
CA ARG A 10 -9.21 -7.44 -16.17
C ARG A 10 -7.81 -7.80 -15.66
N LYS A 11 -6.88 -8.06 -16.58
CA LYS A 11 -5.48 -8.33 -16.22
C LYS A 11 -4.86 -7.08 -15.60
N THR A 12 -4.29 -7.23 -14.41
CA THR A 12 -3.54 -6.19 -13.69
C THR A 12 -2.05 -6.54 -13.64
N LYS A 13 -1.19 -5.53 -13.67
CA LYS A 13 0.26 -5.64 -13.50
C LYS A 13 0.67 -5.54 -12.03
N PHE A 14 -0.06 -4.78 -11.22
CA PHE A 14 0.30 -4.53 -9.83
C PHE A 14 -0.76 -5.03 -8.83
N ALA A 15 -0.28 -5.56 -7.71
CA ALA A 15 -1.09 -5.89 -6.55
C ALA A 15 -0.44 -5.35 -5.26
N TYR A 16 -1.28 -4.98 -4.29
CA TYR A 16 -0.89 -4.45 -2.99
C TYR A 16 -1.37 -5.40 -1.90
N LEU A 17 -0.44 -6.01 -1.17
CA LEU A 17 -0.73 -7.09 -0.23
C LEU A 17 -0.21 -6.76 1.17
N ALA A 18 -1.00 -7.04 2.21
CA ALA A 18 -0.56 -6.89 3.59
C ALA A 18 0.59 -7.85 3.92
N LEU A 19 1.59 -7.37 4.66
CA LEU A 19 2.68 -8.17 5.20
C LEU A 19 2.34 -8.61 6.63
N ALA A 20 1.77 -9.81 6.78
CA ALA A 20 1.28 -10.32 8.05
C ALA A 20 2.38 -10.99 8.90
N GLU A 21 3.45 -10.24 9.18
CA GLU A 21 4.57 -10.67 10.03
C GLU A 21 4.89 -9.61 11.10
N PRO A 22 4.90 -9.96 12.39
CA PRO A 22 4.59 -11.26 12.97
C PRO A 22 3.07 -11.54 12.95
N TRP A 23 2.65 -12.76 12.57
CA TRP A 23 1.24 -13.14 12.60
C TRP A 23 0.63 -12.99 14.01
N PRO A 24 -0.56 -12.39 14.18
CA PRO A 24 -1.50 -11.88 13.18
C PRO A 24 -1.36 -10.39 12.82
N LYS A 25 -0.29 -9.73 13.25
CA LYS A 25 -0.08 -8.30 13.02
C LYS A 25 0.44 -8.04 11.60
N VAL A 26 0.01 -6.92 11.02
CA VAL A 26 0.47 -6.46 9.69
C VAL A 26 1.54 -5.40 9.87
N SER A 27 2.80 -5.70 9.56
CA SER A 27 3.94 -4.77 9.74
C SER A 27 4.19 -3.84 8.55
N GLY A 28 3.40 -3.98 7.49
CA GLY A 28 3.54 -3.19 6.27
C GLY A 28 2.71 -3.74 5.14
N PHE A 29 3.02 -3.30 3.93
CA PHE A 29 2.47 -3.87 2.71
C PHE A 29 3.54 -4.05 1.64
N ALA A 30 3.22 -4.89 0.66
CA ALA A 30 4.04 -5.15 -0.51
C ALA A 30 3.32 -4.70 -1.77
N LYS A 31 4.04 -3.99 -2.64
CA LYS A 31 3.70 -3.81 -4.05
C LYS A 31 4.35 -4.93 -4.86
N VAL A 32 3.53 -5.74 -5.52
CA VAL A 32 3.96 -6.89 -6.31
C VAL A 32 3.71 -6.60 -7.78
N ASN A 33 4.75 -6.69 -8.60
CA ASN A 33 4.62 -6.72 -10.05
C ASN A 33 4.27 -8.16 -10.47
N LEU A 34 3.01 -8.40 -10.81
CA LEU A 34 2.48 -9.72 -11.17
C LEU A 34 3.05 -10.27 -12.47
N THR A 35 3.68 -9.43 -13.30
CA THR A 35 4.32 -9.88 -14.56
C THR A 35 5.74 -10.36 -14.33
N THR A 36 6.53 -9.67 -13.49
CA THR A 36 7.95 -9.98 -13.27
C THR A 36 8.21 -10.77 -11.98
N GLY A 37 7.26 -10.75 -11.04
CA GLY A 37 7.45 -11.27 -9.67
C GLY A 37 8.23 -10.32 -8.75
N GLU A 38 8.62 -9.13 -9.21
CA GLU A 38 9.31 -8.14 -8.36
C GLU A 38 8.41 -7.70 -7.20
N VAL A 39 9.00 -7.64 -6.00
CA VAL A 39 8.31 -7.22 -4.78
C VAL A 39 9.06 -6.05 -4.15
N LYS A 40 8.34 -4.94 -3.95
CA LYS A 40 8.81 -3.81 -3.13
C LYS A 40 7.96 -3.70 -1.87
N LYS A 41 8.60 -3.44 -0.73
CA LYS A 41 7.94 -3.43 0.58
C LYS A 41 7.93 -2.02 1.16
N HIS A 42 6.82 -1.66 1.77
CA HIS A 42 6.68 -0.50 2.63
C HIS A 42 6.44 -1.01 4.05
N LEU A 43 7.41 -0.83 4.94
CA LEU A 43 7.35 -1.27 6.34
C LEU A 43 6.96 -0.09 7.22
N TYR A 44 6.03 -0.29 8.14
CA TYR A 44 5.55 0.77 9.04
C TYR A 44 6.59 1.14 10.10
N GLY A 45 7.53 0.25 10.40
CA GLY A 45 8.58 0.42 11.41
C GLY A 45 8.31 -0.38 12.70
N ASP A 46 9.24 -0.28 13.64
CA ASP A 46 9.24 -1.11 14.85
C ASP A 46 8.05 -0.87 15.77
N ASN A 47 7.32 -1.95 16.09
CA ASN A 47 6.08 -1.92 16.88
C ASN A 47 4.98 -1.02 16.29
N ARG A 48 4.97 -0.93 14.95
CA ARG A 48 3.95 -0.21 14.20
C ARG A 48 3.23 -1.20 13.30
N TYR A 49 1.92 -1.28 13.45
CA TYR A 49 1.12 -2.30 12.79
C TYR A 49 -0.13 -1.69 12.18
N GLY A 50 -0.56 -2.20 11.05
CA GLY A 50 -1.72 -1.71 10.33
C GLY A 50 -2.68 -2.83 9.94
N GLY A 51 -3.31 -2.64 8.79
CA GLY A 51 -4.22 -3.61 8.19
C GLY A 51 -4.07 -3.64 6.67
N GLU A 52 -5.19 -3.79 5.99
CA GLU A 52 -5.24 -3.83 4.53
C GLU A 52 -4.86 -2.46 3.90
N PRO A 53 -3.90 -2.42 2.96
CA PRO A 53 -3.63 -1.21 2.19
C PRO A 53 -4.77 -0.92 1.19
N LEU A 54 -5.16 0.35 1.05
CA LEU A 54 -6.13 0.82 0.07
C LEU A 54 -5.42 1.59 -1.04
N PHE A 55 -5.47 1.09 -2.27
CA PHE A 55 -5.03 1.83 -3.45
C PHE A 55 -6.13 2.78 -3.93
N LEU A 56 -5.78 4.07 -3.97
CA LEU A 56 -6.57 5.15 -4.54
C LEU A 56 -5.92 5.54 -5.88
N PRO A 57 -6.57 5.26 -7.03
CA PRO A 57 -6.04 5.68 -8.32
C PRO A 57 -5.96 7.21 -8.40
N GLY A 58 -4.97 7.70 -9.16
CA GLY A 58 -4.86 9.11 -9.54
C GLY A 58 -5.99 9.57 -10.47
N ASP A 59 -5.87 10.80 -10.98
CA ASP A 59 -6.85 11.36 -11.91
C ASP A 59 -6.96 10.51 -13.18
N GLU A 60 -8.18 10.10 -13.54
CA GLU A 60 -8.45 9.30 -14.74
C GLU A 60 -8.13 10.03 -16.04
N ASN A 61 -8.01 11.37 -16.00
CA ASN A 61 -7.64 12.19 -17.14
C ASN A 61 -6.12 12.25 -17.37
N ASN A 62 -5.31 11.72 -16.45
CA ASN A 62 -3.87 11.61 -16.63
C ASN A 62 -3.54 10.33 -17.41
N GLU A 63 -2.63 10.40 -18.38
CA GLU A 63 -2.10 9.23 -19.13
C GLU A 63 -1.13 8.39 -18.28
N GLY A 64 -1.50 8.17 -17.03
CA GLY A 64 -0.67 7.57 -16.00
C GLY A 64 -0.50 6.06 -16.10
N GLY A 65 0.48 5.54 -15.35
CA GLY A 65 0.65 4.10 -15.15
C GLY A 65 -0.49 3.48 -14.34
N GLU A 66 -0.66 2.14 -14.43
CA GLU A 66 -1.66 1.40 -13.63
C GLU A 66 -1.55 1.65 -12.11
N ASP A 67 -0.33 1.91 -11.65
CA ASP A 67 0.05 2.22 -10.27
C ASP A 67 0.16 3.71 -9.96
N GLU A 68 -0.27 4.59 -10.87
CA GLU A 68 -0.35 6.03 -10.59
C GLU A 68 -1.47 6.31 -9.61
N GLY A 69 -1.10 6.86 -8.44
CA GLY A 69 -2.00 7.10 -7.34
C GLY A 69 -1.30 6.91 -6.00
N HIS A 70 -2.11 6.64 -4.98
CA HIS A 70 -1.66 6.58 -3.59
C HIS A 70 -2.12 5.31 -2.90
N ILE A 71 -1.32 4.84 -1.95
CA ILE A 71 -1.72 3.84 -0.97
C ILE A 71 -2.07 4.57 0.32
N LEU A 72 -3.27 4.31 0.80
CA LEU A 72 -3.77 4.73 2.10
C LEU A 72 -3.66 3.56 3.06
N CYS A 73 -2.97 3.74 4.18
CA CYS A 73 -2.84 2.72 5.22
C CYS A 73 -2.94 3.32 6.62
N PHE A 74 -3.82 2.75 7.43
CA PHE A 74 -3.86 3.05 8.86
C PHE A 74 -2.73 2.29 9.57
N VAL A 75 -2.00 3.01 10.41
CA VAL A 75 -0.87 2.49 11.18
C VAL A 75 -1.09 2.85 12.64
N HIS A 76 -1.02 1.85 13.52
CA HIS A 76 -1.04 2.00 14.95
C HIS A 76 0.37 1.81 15.52
N ASP A 77 0.86 2.81 16.22
CA ASP A 77 2.13 2.78 16.94
C ASP A 77 1.89 2.35 18.40
N GLU A 78 2.30 1.13 18.73
CA GLU A 78 2.09 0.54 20.07
C GLU A 78 3.03 1.14 21.13
N LYS A 79 4.09 1.86 20.74
CA LYS A 79 4.98 2.55 21.70
C LYS A 79 4.31 3.81 22.23
N THR A 80 3.62 4.53 21.34
CA THR A 80 2.97 5.82 21.65
C THR A 80 1.46 5.71 21.87
N TRP A 81 0.87 4.56 21.56
CA TRP A 81 -0.59 4.32 21.56
C TRP A 81 -1.36 5.29 20.67
N LYS A 82 -0.75 5.70 19.55
CA LYS A 82 -1.36 6.59 18.57
C LYS A 82 -1.57 5.86 17.26
N SER A 83 -2.60 6.29 16.55
CA SER A 83 -2.86 5.84 15.18
C SER A 83 -2.68 7.00 14.22
N GLU A 84 -2.20 6.70 13.03
CA GLU A 84 -2.07 7.65 11.92
C GLU A 84 -2.62 7.03 10.63
N LEU A 85 -3.01 7.89 9.70
CA LEU A 85 -3.22 7.51 8.31
C LEU A 85 -2.00 7.93 7.50
N GLN A 86 -1.26 6.97 6.94
CA GLN A 86 -0.19 7.26 5.99
C GLN A 86 -0.74 7.33 4.57
N ILE A 87 -0.31 8.35 3.83
CA ILE A 87 -0.55 8.53 2.40
C ILE A 87 0.79 8.30 1.70
N VAL A 88 0.88 7.20 0.96
CA VAL A 88 2.12 6.72 0.35
C VAL A 88 1.99 6.80 -1.16
N ASN A 89 2.99 7.36 -1.85
CA ASN A 89 3.04 7.36 -3.30
C ASN A 89 3.10 5.91 -3.82
N ALA A 90 2.15 5.49 -4.66
CA ALA A 90 2.07 4.10 -5.06
C ALA A 90 3.18 3.68 -6.05
N VAL A 91 3.85 4.64 -6.70
CA VAL A 91 4.97 4.41 -7.63
C VAL A 91 6.28 4.26 -6.86
N SER A 92 6.65 5.25 -6.05
CA SER A 92 7.92 5.30 -5.30
C SER A 92 7.89 4.54 -3.96
N LEU A 93 6.70 4.34 -3.38
CA LEU A 93 6.48 3.82 -2.02
C LEU A 93 6.99 4.73 -0.90
N GLU A 94 7.20 6.01 -1.20
CA GLU A 94 7.56 7.03 -0.21
C GLU A 94 6.31 7.61 0.47
N VAL A 95 6.40 7.89 1.77
CA VAL A 95 5.32 8.57 2.52
C VAL A 95 5.31 10.04 2.10
N GLU A 96 4.18 10.51 1.57
CA GLU A 96 4.00 11.92 1.18
C GLU A 96 3.28 12.73 2.26
N ALA A 97 2.42 12.08 3.05
CA ALA A 97 1.73 12.72 4.17
C ALA A 97 1.30 11.71 5.25
N THR A 98 1.11 12.23 6.47
CA THR A 98 0.54 11.50 7.61
C THR A 98 -0.51 12.36 8.31
N VAL A 99 -1.64 11.78 8.71
CA VAL A 99 -2.73 12.45 9.45
C VAL A 99 -2.89 11.82 10.82
#